data_AF-A0A2E9JCX9-F1
#
_entry.id   AF-A0A2E9JCX9-F1
#
_cell.length_a   1.000
_cell.length_b   1.000
_cell.length_c   1.000
_cell.angle_alpha   90.00
_cell.angle_beta   90.00
_cell.angle_gamma   90.00
#
_symmetry.space_group_name_H-M   'P 1'
#
loop_
_entity.id
_entity.type
_entity.pdbx_description
1 polymer ?
#
loop_
_entity_poly.entity_id
_entity_poly.type
_entity_poly.pdbx_seq_one_letter_code
_entity_poly.pdbx_strand_id
1 'polypeptide(L)'
;MIFYNDMNDDLNIFDSEFFDTQKNQDPLLEIAVAIVERGYRGLVVHTKHLASGKYFFGINFREDTPEGKIFSRIKADFHRGRAIPNSRVVLKKIKTDYSRKITL
;
A
#
# COMPACT_ATOMS: atom_id res chain seq x y z
N MET A 1 1.19 6.95 14.47
CA MET A 1 2.03 7.73 13.54
C MET A 1 2.53 6.81 12.44
N ILE A 2 2.40 7.24 11.19
CA ILE A 2 2.70 6.52 9.95
C ILE A 2 3.75 7.34 9.18
N PHE A 3 4.80 6.68 8.71
CA PHE A 3 5.94 7.33 8.07
C PHE A 3 6.31 6.60 6.80
N TYR A 4 6.20 7.27 5.66
CA TYR A 4 6.67 6.69 4.40
C TYR A 4 7.20 7.75 3.46
N ASN A 5 8.17 7.37 2.62
CA ASN A 5 8.57 8.17 1.49
C ASN A 5 7.64 7.86 0.32
N ASP A 6 7.12 8.91 -0.31
CA ASP A 6 6.35 8.75 -1.54
C ASP A 6 7.28 8.59 -2.75
N MET A 7 6.71 8.49 -3.94
CA MET A 7 7.51 8.31 -5.16
C MET A 7 8.38 9.53 -5.55
N ASN A 8 8.14 10.70 -4.95
CA ASN A 8 8.96 11.90 -5.14
C ASN A 8 10.08 12.02 -4.09
N ASP A 9 10.23 10.99 -3.23
CA ASP A 9 11.11 10.97 -2.07
C ASP A 9 10.72 11.99 -0.98
N ASP A 10 9.46 12.44 -0.99
CA ASP A 10 8.92 13.29 0.06
C ASP A 10 8.55 12.42 1.27
N LEU A 11 9.14 12.75 2.43
CA LEU A 11 8.79 12.10 3.70
C LEU A 11 7.40 12.57 4.14
N ASN A 12 6.46 11.64 4.14
CA ASN A 12 5.12 11.86 4.61
C ASN A 12 4.97 11.36 6.05
N ILE A 13 4.56 12.27 6.95
CA ILE A 13 4.32 11.99 8.36
C ILE A 13 2.85 12.23 8.64
N PHE A 14 2.14 11.15 8.96
CA PHE A 14 0.72 11.20 9.30
C PHE A 14 0.50 10.69 10.70
N ASP A 15 -0.44 11.29 11.44
CA ASP A 15 -0.93 10.64 12.65
C ASP A 15 -1.61 9.31 12.28
N SER A 16 -1.59 8.33 13.17
CA SER A 16 -2.39 7.10 13.03
C SER A 16 -3.85 7.43 12.75
N GLU A 17 -4.37 8.49 13.39
CA GLU A 17 -5.75 8.97 13.24
C GLU A 17 -6.00 9.73 11.91
N PHE A 18 -4.96 10.05 11.15
CA PHE A 18 -5.12 10.75 9.87
C PHE A 18 -5.93 9.91 8.88
N PHE A 19 -5.70 8.60 8.85
CA PHE A 19 -6.51 7.70 8.04
C PHE A 19 -7.91 7.51 8.64
N ASP A 20 -8.05 7.55 9.98
CA ASP A 20 -9.35 7.44 10.66
C ASP A 20 -10.27 8.65 10.41
N THR A 21 -9.71 9.85 10.27
CA THR A 21 -10.46 11.10 10.03
C THR A 21 -10.83 11.31 8.57
N GLN A 22 -10.11 10.69 7.64
CA GLN A 22 -10.57 10.54 6.25
C GLN A 22 -11.71 9.51 6.24
N LYS A 23 -12.96 9.99 6.25
CA LYS A 23 -14.23 9.22 6.25
C LYS A 23 -14.34 8.02 5.28
N ASN A 24 -13.36 7.81 4.41
CA ASN A 24 -13.20 6.65 3.55
C ASN A 24 -11.75 6.14 3.68
N GLN A 25 -11.45 5.41 4.76
CA GLN A 25 -10.24 4.58 4.80
C GLN A 25 -10.30 3.65 3.59
N ASP A 26 -9.52 3.97 2.54
CA ASP A 26 -9.35 3.05 1.44
C ASP A 26 -8.48 1.90 1.97
N PRO A 27 -9.04 0.70 2.20
CA PRO A 27 -8.28 -0.41 2.75
C PRO A 27 -7.13 -0.81 1.82
N LEU A 28 -7.19 -0.45 0.53
CA LEU A 28 -6.09 -0.60 -0.40
C LEU A 28 -4.93 0.35 -0.10
N LEU A 29 -5.21 1.56 0.37
CA LEU A 29 -4.17 2.53 0.76
C LEU A 29 -3.43 2.09 2.01
N GLU A 30 -4.13 1.56 3.02
CA GLU A 30 -3.48 1.00 4.22
C GLU A 30 -2.51 -0.14 3.83
N ILE A 31 -2.97 -1.07 2.98
CA ILE A 31 -2.15 -2.16 2.48
C ILE A 31 -0.95 -1.64 1.68
N ALA A 32 -1.17 -0.64 0.82
CA ALA A 32 -0.11 -0.07 -0.01
C ALA A 32 0.99 0.61 0.82
N VAL A 33 0.61 1.44 1.79
CA VAL A 33 1.55 2.10 2.71
C VAL A 33 2.34 1.05 3.49
N ALA A 34 1.68 0.02 4.04
CA ALA A 34 2.37 -1.03 4.78
C ALA A 34 3.41 -1.80 3.93
N ILE A 35 3.13 -2.00 2.63
CA ILE A 35 4.06 -2.63 1.69
C ILE A 35 5.28 -1.72 1.46
N VAL A 36 5.05 -0.41 1.24
CA VAL A 36 6.11 0.59 1.02
C VAL A 36 6.97 0.77 2.28
N GLU A 37 6.37 0.90 3.46
CA GLU A 37 7.08 1.00 4.75
C GLU A 37 7.99 -0.21 5.01
N ARG A 38 7.61 -1.40 4.52
CA ARG A 38 8.44 -2.62 4.65
C ARG A 38 9.60 -2.68 3.65
N GLY A 39 9.69 -1.71 2.73
CA GLY A 39 10.78 -1.58 1.76
C GLY A 39 10.59 -2.40 0.47
N TYR A 40 9.39 -2.92 0.21
CA TYR A 40 9.10 -3.62 -1.05
C TYR A 40 8.95 -2.62 -2.20
N ARG A 41 9.78 -2.75 -3.24
CA ARG A 41 9.94 -1.75 -4.31
C ARG A 41 8.98 -1.92 -5.49
N GLY A 42 8.20 -2.99 -5.51
CA GLY A 42 7.19 -3.26 -6.52
C GLY A 42 5.91 -2.44 -6.36
N LEU A 43 5.84 -1.60 -5.34
CA LEU A 43 4.74 -0.69 -5.07
C LEU A 43 5.27 0.69 -4.71
N VAL A 44 4.59 1.74 -5.15
CA VAL A 44 4.85 3.11 -4.72
C VAL A 44 3.52 3.82 -4.45
N VAL A 45 3.53 4.69 -3.44
CA VAL A 45 2.43 5.59 -3.14
C VAL A 45 2.87 6.99 -3.55
N HIS A 46 2.01 7.71 -4.26
CA HIS A 46 2.18 9.11 -4.61
C HIS A 46 1.23 9.93 -3.76
N THR A 47 1.74 10.99 -3.14
CA THR A 47 0.93 11.83 -2.28
C THR A 47 0.97 13.27 -2.76
N LYS A 48 -0.20 13.90 -2.88
CA LYS A 48 -0.29 15.30 -3.25
C LYS A 48 -1.22 16.05 -2.33
N HIS A 49 -0.69 17.07 -1.68
CA HIS A 49 -1.50 18.02 -0.94
C HIS A 49 -2.30 18.89 -1.93
N LEU A 50 -3.61 18.95 -1.74
CA LEU A 50 -4.53 19.71 -2.58
C LEU A 50 -4.77 21.10 -1.96
N ALA A 51 -5.07 22.08 -2.80
CA ALA A 51 -5.41 23.45 -2.36
C ALA A 51 -6.61 23.49 -1.39
N SER A 52 -7.44 22.44 -1.37
CA SER A 52 -8.56 22.26 -0.44
C SER A 52 -8.15 21.82 0.97
N GLY A 53 -6.86 21.65 1.27
CA GLY A 53 -6.36 21.10 2.53
C GLY A 53 -6.52 19.58 2.65
N LYS A 54 -6.94 18.91 1.57
CA LYS A 54 -7.06 17.44 1.48
C LYS A 54 -5.81 16.84 0.84
N TYR A 55 -5.67 15.52 0.96
CA TYR A 55 -4.61 14.77 0.30
C TYR A 55 -5.19 13.89 -0.81
N PHE A 56 -4.48 13.84 -1.94
CA PHE A 56 -4.66 12.85 -2.99
C PHE A 56 -3.62 11.75 -2.81
N PHE A 57 -4.04 10.50 -2.93
CA PHE A 57 -3.17 9.33 -2.90
C PHE A 57 -3.32 8.56 -4.22
N GLY A 58 -2.20 8.35 -4.92
CA GLY A 58 -2.10 7.49 -6.09
C GLY A 58 -1.28 6.25 -5.74
N ILE A 59 -1.67 5.08 -6.22
CA ILE A 59 -0.93 3.83 -5.99
C ILE A 59 -0.53 3.25 -7.34
N ASN A 60 0.78 3.10 -7.55
CA ASN A 60 1.33 2.41 -8.71
C ASN A 60 2.03 1.14 -8.25
N PHE A 61 1.89 0.06 -9.03
CA PHE A 61 2.47 -1.23 -8.70
C PHE A 61 2.93 -1.96 -9.96
N ARG A 62 3.94 -2.83 -9.79
CA ARG A 62 4.50 -3.64 -10.88
C ARG A 62 4.08 -5.10 -10.74
N GLU A 63 3.30 -5.59 -11.70
CA GLU A 63 2.80 -6.98 -11.68
C GLU A 63 3.88 -8.05 -11.93
N ASP A 64 5.14 -7.68 -12.18
CA ASP A 64 6.26 -8.62 -12.25
C ASP A 64 6.84 -8.97 -10.86
N THR A 65 6.54 -8.18 -9.84
CA THR A 65 6.96 -8.38 -8.44
C THR A 65 5.94 -9.18 -7.61
N PRO A 66 6.35 -9.93 -6.57
CA PRO A 66 5.42 -10.59 -5.64
C PRO A 66 4.38 -9.64 -5.02
N GLU A 67 4.82 -8.49 -4.51
CA GLU A 67 3.97 -7.46 -3.91
C GLU A 67 2.97 -6.89 -4.92
N GLY A 68 3.39 -6.57 -6.15
CA GLY A 68 2.48 -6.04 -7.15
C GLY A 68 1.46 -7.07 -7.64
N LYS A 69 1.84 -8.35 -7.78
CA LYS A 69 0.87 -9.43 -8.09
C LYS A 69 -0.15 -9.62 -7.00
N ILE A 70 0.30 -9.64 -5.74
CA ILE A 70 -0.60 -9.79 -4.58
C ILE A 70 -1.52 -8.58 -4.48
N PHE A 71 -0.98 -7.37 -4.61
CA PHE A 71 -1.75 -6.14 -4.55
C PHE A 71 -2.78 -6.03 -5.69
N SER A 72 -2.40 -6.37 -6.93
CA SER A 72 -3.31 -6.40 -8.09
C SER A 72 -4.54 -7.28 -7.84
N ARG A 73 -4.34 -8.47 -7.25
CA ARG A 73 -5.44 -9.38 -6.89
C ARG A 73 -6.35 -8.78 -5.81
N ILE A 74 -5.75 -8.21 -4.76
CA ILE A 74 -6.49 -7.57 -3.66
C ILE A 74 -7.32 -6.41 -4.19
N LYS A 75 -6.75 -5.55 -5.04
CA LYS A 75 -7.45 -4.46 -5.72
C LYS A 75 -8.64 -4.99 -6.52
N ALA A 76 -8.45 -6.06 -7.29
CA ALA A 76 -9.54 -6.67 -8.06
C ALA A 76 -10.65 -7.25 -7.16
N ASP A 77 -10.30 -7.89 -6.05
CA ASP A 77 -11.27 -8.43 -5.09
C ASP A 77 -12.03 -7.30 -4.38
N PHE A 78 -11.35 -6.21 -3.99
CA PHE A 78 -11.97 -5.02 -3.41
C PHE A 78 -13.01 -4.39 -4.34
N HIS A 79 -12.65 -4.17 -5.62
CA HIS A 79 -13.60 -3.61 -6.60
C HIS A 79 -14.78 -4.53 -6.92
N ARG A 80 -14.69 -5.82 -6.61
CA ARG A 80 -15.79 -6.78 -6.71
C ARG A 80 -16.63 -6.87 -5.43
N GLY A 81 -16.36 -6.03 -4.43
CA GLY A 81 -17.03 -6.05 -3.13
C GLY A 81 -16.70 -7.28 -2.28
N ARG A 82 -15.58 -7.96 -2.56
CA ARG A 82 -15.14 -9.12 -1.77
C ARG A 82 -14.34 -8.65 -0.56
N ALA A 83 -14.35 -9.48 0.48
CA ALA A 83 -13.48 -9.27 1.63
C ALA A 83 -12.01 -9.32 1.19
N ILE A 84 -11.23 -8.34 1.66
CA ILE A 84 -9.79 -8.29 1.44
C ILE A 84 -9.02 -8.57 2.73
N PRO A 85 -7.82 -9.16 2.64
CA PRO A 85 -6.98 -9.38 3.82
C PRO A 85 -6.47 -8.06 4.39
N ASN A 86 -6.20 -8.02 5.70
CA ASN A 86 -5.49 -6.89 6.32
C ASN A 86 -4.00 -6.87 5.93
N SER A 87 -3.36 -5.72 6.13
CA SER A 87 -1.95 -5.44 5.82
C SER A 87 -0.98 -6.50 6.37
N ARG A 88 -1.18 -7.00 7.60
CA ARG A 88 -0.31 -8.02 8.22
C ARG A 88 -0.30 -9.34 7.44
N VAL A 89 -1.48 -9.82 7.02
CA VAL A 89 -1.60 -11.06 6.23
C VAL A 89 -0.93 -10.89 4.88
N VAL A 90 -1.10 -9.73 4.25
CA VAL A 90 -0.48 -9.40 2.96
C VAL A 90 1.04 -9.42 3.07
N LEU A 91 1.63 -8.75 4.06
CA LEU A 91 3.07 -8.70 4.26
C LEU A 91 3.68 -10.10 4.50
N LYS A 92 3.00 -10.96 5.26
CA LYS A 92 3.43 -12.36 5.47
C LYS A 92 3.44 -13.14 4.16
N LYS A 93 2.45 -12.92 3.29
CA LYS A 93 2.35 -13.57 1.99
C LYS A 93 3.47 -13.12 1.04
N ILE A 94 3.73 -11.83 0.95
CA ILE A 94 4.82 -11.27 0.14
C ILE A 94 6.17 -11.86 0.58
N LYS A 95 6.45 -11.88 1.89
CA LYS A 95 7.68 -12.45 2.44
C LYS A 95 7.85 -13.92 2.03
N THR A 96 6.78 -14.72 2.15
CA THR A 96 6.78 -16.13 1.77
C THR A 96 7.10 -16.33 0.29
N ASP A 97 6.52 -15.51 -0.59
CA ASP A 97 6.73 -15.61 -2.03
C ASP A 97 8.17 -15.25 -2.42
N TYR A 98 8.78 -14.25 -1.77
CA TYR A 98 10.21 -13.96 -1.95
C TYR A 98 11.11 -15.09 -1.44
N SER A 99 10.83 -15.67 -0.27
CA SER A 99 11.61 -16.79 0.26
C SER A 99 11.60 -18.00 -0.68
N ARG A 100 10.45 -18.30 -1.30
CA ARG A 100 10.34 -19.41 -2.27
C ARG A 100 11.17 -19.18 -3.54
N LYS A 101 11.27 -17.93 -4.02
CA LYS A 101 12.09 -17.59 -5.19
C LYS A 101 13.60 -17.70 -4.94
N ILE A 102 14.06 -17.63 -3.69
CA ILE A 102 15.49 -17.76 -3.36
C ILE A 102 15.94 -19.23 -3.31
N THR A 103 15.00 -20.16 -3.16
CA THR A 103 15.27 -21.61 -3.05
C THR A 103 15.14 -22.35 -4.38
N LEU A 104 14.75 -21.65 -5.46
CA LEU A 104 14.65 -22.17 -6.83
C LEU A 104 15.81 -21.65 -7.67
#